data_AF-A0A5K1K891-F1
#
_entry.id   AF-A0A5K1K891-F1
#
_cell.length_a   1.000
_cell.length_b   1.000
_cell.length_c   1.000
_cell.angle_alpha   90.00
_cell.angle_beta   90.00
_cell.angle_gamma   90.00
#
_symmetry.space_group_name_H-M   'P 1'
#
loop_
_entity.id
_entity.type
_entity.pdbx_description
1 polymer ?
#
loop_
_entity_poly.entity_id
_entity_poly.type
_entity_poly.pdbx_seq_one_letter_code
_entity_poly.pdbx_strand_id
1 'polypeptide(L)'
;MSSNADSELAQLIDALQSTVVANQCGLATVALYIYDYMITFGREVELFWGRRFTGASVLFLLNRYLNLAHMIVVACNFATMSDRG
;
A
#
# COMPACT_ATOMS: atom_id res chain seq x y z
N MET A 1 -41.52 -5.30 11.78
CA MET A 1 -40.93 -5.83 10.53
C MET A 1 -40.26 -4.73 9.72
N SER A 2 -40.92 -3.59 9.41
CA SER A 2 -40.29 -2.44 8.71
C SER A 2 -39.04 -1.88 9.42
N SER A 3 -39.10 -1.67 10.74
CA SER A 3 -37.98 -1.09 11.51
C SER A 3 -36.70 -1.92 11.50
N ASN A 4 -36.80 -3.24 11.33
CA ASN A 4 -35.64 -4.12 11.33
C ASN A 4 -34.93 -4.05 9.97
N ALA A 5 -35.68 -4.00 8.87
CA ALA A 5 -35.12 -3.82 7.54
C ALA A 5 -34.40 -2.47 7.42
N ASP A 6 -34.98 -1.39 7.96
CA ASP A 6 -34.35 -0.06 7.96
C ASP A 6 -33.03 -0.06 8.78
N SER A 7 -33.01 -0.77 9.91
CA SER A 7 -31.81 -0.94 10.74
C SER A 7 -30.73 -1.80 10.06
N GLU A 8 -31.12 -2.86 9.35
CA GLU A 8 -30.20 -3.73 8.62
C GLU A 8 -29.53 -2.96 7.46
N LEU A 9 -30.29 -2.16 6.72
CA LEU A 9 -29.75 -1.31 5.66
C LEU A 9 -28.77 -0.26 6.21
N ALA A 10 -29.09 0.37 7.34
CA ALA A 10 -28.19 1.33 7.99
C ALA A 10 -26.86 0.69 8.38
N GLN A 11 -26.87 -0.54 8.91
CA GLN A 11 -25.66 -1.28 9.26
C GLN A 11 -24.82 -1.64 8.03
N LEU A 12 -25.46 -2.00 6.91
CA LEU A 12 -24.76 -2.30 5.65
C LEU A 12 -24.08 -1.05 5.07
N ILE A 13 -24.75 0.10 5.11
CA ILE A 13 -24.19 1.37 4.64
C ILE A 13 -22.96 1.76 5.48
N ASP A 14 -23.05 1.64 6.80
CA ASP A 14 -21.94 1.94 7.71
C ASP A 14 -20.73 1.00 7.47
N ALA A 15 -20.98 -0.30 7.33
CA ALA A 15 -19.94 -1.28 7.00
C ALA A 15 -19.26 -1.01 5.65
N LEU A 16 -20.03 -0.61 4.64
CA LEU A 16 -19.51 -0.25 3.32
C LEU A 16 -18.66 1.02 3.39
N GLN A 17 -19.13 2.06 4.11
CA GLN A 17 -18.39 3.30 4.30
C GLN A 17 -17.04 3.06 4.98
N SER A 18 -17.01 2.25 6.04
CA SER A 18 -15.77 1.87 6.72
C SER A 18 -14.78 1.19 5.78
N THR A 19 -15.28 0.27 4.93
CA THR A 19 -14.46 -0.46 3.95
C THR A 19 -13.89 0.46 2.87
N VAL A 20 -14.70 1.38 2.33
CA VAL A 20 -14.26 2.35 1.31
C VAL A 20 -13.20 3.28 1.86
N VAL A 21 -13.40 3.81 3.07
CA VAL A 21 -12.43 4.69 3.73
C VAL A 21 -11.11 3.94 3.96
N ALA A 22 -11.17 2.71 4.46
CA ALA A 22 -9.98 1.89 4.66
C ALA A 22 -9.19 1.66 3.36
N ASN A 23 -9.89 1.39 2.25
CA ASN A 23 -9.26 1.18 0.95
C ASN A 23 -8.58 2.47 0.43
N GLN A 24 -9.29 3.60 0.48
CA GLN A 24 -8.74 4.89 0.06
C GLN A 24 -7.53 5.31 0.90
N CYS A 25 -7.60 5.15 2.22
CA CYS A 25 -6.46 5.39 3.11
C CYS A 25 -5.28 4.46 2.82
N GLY A 26 -5.54 3.18 2.53
CA GLY A 26 -4.52 2.22 2.14
C GLY A 26 -3.80 2.63 0.86
N LEU A 27 -4.55 2.98 -0.18
CA LEU A 27 -3.99 3.45 -1.46
C LEU A 27 -3.18 4.75 -1.30
N ALA A 28 -3.69 5.72 -0.54
CA ALA A 28 -2.97 6.96 -0.25
C ALA A 28 -1.65 6.70 0.50
N THR A 29 -1.68 5.78 1.47
CA THR A 29 -0.49 5.39 2.23
C THR A 29 0.55 4.75 1.32
N VAL A 30 0.14 3.84 0.43
CA VAL A 30 1.03 3.18 -0.53
C VAL A 30 1.62 4.19 -1.51
N ALA A 31 0.81 5.12 -2.02
CA ALA A 31 1.26 6.17 -2.94
C ALA A 31 2.30 7.09 -2.28
N LEU A 32 2.04 7.54 -1.04
CA LEU A 32 2.98 8.34 -0.25
C LEU A 32 4.27 7.58 0.03
N TYR A 33 4.15 6.30 0.39
CA TYR A 33 5.30 5.44 0.63
C TYR A 33 6.17 5.31 -0.62
N ILE A 34 5.58 5.03 -1.79
CA ILE A 34 6.31 4.96 -3.05
C ILE A 34 6.99 6.29 -3.38
N TYR A 35 6.31 7.42 -3.16
CA TYR A 35 6.84 8.75 -3.43
C TYR A 35 8.09 9.09 -2.59
N ASP A 36 8.01 8.90 -1.27
CA ASP A 36 9.17 9.10 -0.37
C ASP A 36 10.33 8.17 -0.73
N TYR A 37 10.01 6.96 -1.18
CA TYR A 37 11.00 6.00 -1.65
C TYR A 37 11.68 6.44 -2.95
N MET A 38 10.95 6.98 -3.92
CA MET A 38 11.55 7.49 -5.18
C MET A 38 12.52 8.65 -4.93
N ILE A 39 12.20 9.55 -3.99
CA ILE A 39 13.07 10.67 -3.64
C ILE A 39 14.38 10.19 -3.00
N THR A 40 14.30 9.23 -2.07
CA THR A 40 15.49 8.69 -1.39
C THR A 40 16.30 7.77 -2.32
N PHE A 41 15.64 7.06 -3.23
CA PHE A 41 16.26 6.18 -4.23
C PHE A 41 17.21 6.92 -5.17
N GLY A 42 16.86 8.13 -5.64
CA GLY A 42 17.72 8.89 -6.55
C GLY A 42 19.11 9.16 -5.95
N ARG A 43 19.15 9.49 -4.66
CA ARG A 43 20.41 9.73 -3.92
C ARG A 43 21.16 8.43 -3.62
N GLU A 44 20.45 7.33 -3.41
CA GLU A 44 21.03 6.00 -3.21
C GLU A 44 21.70 5.48 -4.49
N VAL A 45 21.01 5.56 -5.63
CA VAL A 45 21.58 5.16 -6.93
C VAL A 45 22.78 5.99 -7.29
N GLU A 46 22.74 7.31 -7.09
CA GLU A 46 23.86 8.19 -7.40
C GLU A 46 25.11 7.86 -6.55
N LEU A 47 24.93 7.52 -5.27
CA LEU A 47 26.00 7.08 -4.38
C LEU A 47 26.51 5.66 -4.70
N PHE A 48 25.64 4.75 -5.15
CA PHE A 48 26.00 3.36 -5.42
C PHE A 48 26.55 3.13 -6.83
N TRP A 49 26.05 3.82 -7.86
CA TRP A 49 26.54 3.64 -9.23
C TRP A 49 27.92 4.28 -9.46
N GLY A 50 28.33 5.23 -8.62
CA GLY A 50 29.66 5.86 -8.66
C GLY A 50 30.74 5.22 -7.77
N ARG A 51 30.42 4.26 -6.90
CA ARG A 51 31.37 3.62 -5.96
C ARG A 51 31.24 2.10 -5.91
N ARG A 52 32.23 1.42 -5.33
CA ARG A 52 32.29 -0.05 -5.22
C ARG A 52 31.07 -0.61 -4.48
N PHE A 53 30.21 -1.34 -5.20
CA PHE A 53 29.09 -2.10 -4.63
C PHE A 53 29.61 -3.09 -3.58
N THR A 54 29.34 -2.83 -2.30
CA THR A 54 29.60 -3.82 -1.24
C THR A 54 28.40 -4.76 -1.11
N GLY A 55 28.64 -6.05 -0.81
CA GLY A 55 27.56 -7.03 -0.64
C GLY A 55 26.54 -6.63 0.43
N ALA A 56 26.96 -5.88 1.45
CA ALA A 56 26.09 -5.31 2.47
C ALA A 56 25.11 -4.28 1.90
N SER A 57 25.54 -3.45 0.93
CA SER A 57 24.67 -2.49 0.25
C SER A 57 23.62 -3.17 -0.62
N VAL A 58 23.99 -4.26 -1.31
CA VAL A 58 23.06 -5.07 -2.10
C VAL A 58 22.05 -5.76 -1.20
N LEU A 59 22.50 -6.36 -0.09
CA LEU A 59 21.61 -6.97 0.90
C LEU A 59 20.64 -5.95 1.49
N PHE A 60 21.11 -4.73 1.77
CA PHE A 60 20.25 -3.63 2.25
C PHE A 60 19.21 -3.22 1.20
N LEU A 61 19.62 -3.07 -0.06
CA LEU A 61 18.71 -2.81 -1.19
C LEU A 61 17.67 -3.93 -1.32
N LEU A 62 18.11 -5.19 -1.29
CA LEU A 62 17.24 -6.35 -1.48
C LEU A 62 16.20 -6.46 -0.36
N ASN A 63 16.61 -6.26 0.89
CA ASN A 63 15.69 -6.27 2.04
C ASN A 63 14.64 -5.16 1.92
N ARG A 64 15.04 -4.02 1.35
CA ARG A 64 14.17 -2.86 1.11
C ARG A 64 13.21 -3.07 -0.07
N TYR A 65 13.65 -3.63 -1.19
CA TYR A 65 12.79 -3.91 -2.35
C TYR A 65 11.81 -5.05 -2.10
N LEU A 66 12.20 -6.05 -1.33
CA LEU A 66 11.29 -7.12 -0.93
C LEU A 66 10.16 -6.58 -0.05
N ASN A 67 10.45 -5.66 0.87
CA ASN A 67 9.42 -4.96 1.65
C ASN A 67 8.51 -4.10 0.76
N LEU A 68 9.07 -3.38 -0.21
CA LEU A 68 8.29 -2.57 -1.15
C LEU A 68 7.37 -3.45 -2.02
N ALA A 69 7.90 -4.55 -2.57
CA ALA A 69 7.14 -5.50 -3.34
C ALA A 69 6.03 -6.15 -2.50
N HIS A 70 6.31 -6.46 -1.23
CA HIS A 70 5.30 -6.95 -0.30
C HIS A 70 4.17 -5.93 -0.10
N MET A 71 4.51 -4.65 0.12
CA MET A 71 3.53 -3.58 0.26
C MET A 71 2.67 -3.40 -1.01
N ILE A 72 3.28 -3.47 -2.19
CA ILE A 72 2.56 -3.40 -3.47
C ILE A 72 1.60 -4.58 -3.63
N VAL A 73 2.03 -5.80 -3.31
CA VAL A 73 1.18 -6.99 -3.36
C VAL A 73 0.01 -6.89 -2.39
N VAL A 74 0.25 -6.37 -1.17
CA VAL A 74 -0.82 -6.12 -0.20
C VAL A 74 -1.80 -5.07 -0.75
N ALA A 75 -1.31 -3.98 -1.30
CA ALA A 75 -2.14 -2.94 -1.95
C ALA A 75 -2.96 -3.49 -3.12
N CYS A 76 -2.34 -4.32 -3.98
CA CYS A 76 -3.03 -4.98 -5.09
C CYS A 76 -4.10 -5.96 -4.61
N ASN A 77 -3.88 -6.68 -3.49
CA ASN A 77 -4.91 -7.54 -2.91
C ASN A 77 -6.11 -6.73 -2.41
N PHE A 78 -5.87 -5.60 -1.74
CA PHE A 78 -6.94 -4.68 -1.35
C PHE A 78 -7.69 -4.12 -2.57
N ALA A 79 -6.96 -3.68 -3.61
CA ALA A 79 -7.56 -3.21 -4.85
C ALA A 79 -8.37 -4.31 -5.58
N THR A 80 -7.86 -5.55 -5.61
CA THR A 80 -8.54 -6.69 -6.25
C THR A 80 -9.80 -7.11 -5.49
N MET A 81 -9.81 -6.98 -4.16
CA MET A 81 -11.04 -7.19 -3.38
C MET A 81 -12.10 -6.12 -3.70
N SER A 82 -11.68 -4.89 -4.02
CA SER A 82 -12.61 -3.83 -4.44
C SER A 82 -13.20 -4.06 -5.83
N ASP A 83 -12.52 -4.77 -6.73
CA ASP A 83 -12.95 -5.00 -8.13
C ASP A 83 -13.97 -6.16 -8.28
N ARG A 84 -14.31 -6.84 -7.17
CA ARG A 84 -15.26 -7.97 -7.15
C ARG A 84 -16.62 -7.65 -6.51
N GLY A 85 -16.95 -6.36 -6.32
CA GLY A 85 -18.23 -5.88 -5.77
C GLY A 85 -19.18 -5.40 -6.85
#